data_AF-A0A2A2HAR8-F1
#
_entry.id   AF-A0A2A2HAR8-F1
#
_cell.length_a   1.000
_cell.length_b   1.000
_cell.length_c   1.000
_cell.angle_alpha   90.00
_cell.angle_beta   90.00
_cell.angle_gamma   90.00
#
_symmetry.space_group_name_H-M   'P 1'
#
loop_
_entity.id
_entity.type
_entity.pdbx_description
1 polymer ?
#
loop_
_entity_poly.entity_id
_entity_poly.type
_entity_poly.pdbx_seq_one_letter_code
_entity_poly.pdbx_strand_id
1 'polypeptide(L)'
;MDIQTENEILRAMKHLTIEEVEACVPEGEYLYERLTNPYIAQLFSSSNSGDEHDALLLALETTDSFNDSLYDVMQKMAQFLYLMERRDAYYEVPA
;
A
#
# COMPACT_ATOMS: atom_id res chain seq x y z
N MET A 1 16.99 -1.82 3.74
CA MET A 1 17.12 -0.38 3.43
C MET A 1 17.74 0.28 4.65
N ASP A 2 18.57 1.30 4.50
CA ASP A 2 19.04 2.06 5.66
C ASP A 2 18.05 3.16 6.03
N ILE A 3 18.12 3.62 7.28
CA ILE A 3 17.22 4.63 7.86
C ILE A 3 17.30 5.96 7.09
N GLN A 4 18.45 6.29 6.48
CA GLN A 4 18.60 7.52 5.71
C GLN A 4 17.75 7.45 4.45
N THR A 5 17.86 6.36 3.69
CA THR A 5 17.08 6.11 2.47
C THR A 5 15.57 6.12 2.76
N GLU A 6 15.14 5.50 3.87
CA GLU A 6 13.73 5.50 4.28
C GLU A 6 13.22 6.93 4.55
N ASN A 7 14.00 7.74 5.25
CA ASN A 7 13.65 9.13 5.54
C ASN A 7 13.61 10.01 4.28
N GLU A 8 14.50 9.76 3.33
CA GLU A 8 14.55 10.45 2.04
C GLU A 8 13.31 10.13 1.18
N ILE A 9 12.87 8.87 1.14
CA ILE A 9 11.61 8.48 0.47
C ILE A 9 10.41 9.14 1.16
N LEU A 10 10.33 9.08 2.49
CA LEU A 10 9.23 9.71 3.24
C LEU A 10 9.14 11.22 3.03
N ARG A 11 10.28 11.90 2.84
CA ARG A 11 10.31 13.32 2.46
C ARG A 11 9.82 13.52 1.02
N ALA A 12 10.34 12.76 0.07
CA ALA A 12 9.95 12.86 -1.33
C ALA A 12 8.45 12.60 -1.54
N MET A 13 7.86 11.62 -0.84
CA MET A 13 6.42 11.34 -0.87
C MET A 13 5.55 12.55 -0.50
N LYS A 14 6.03 13.47 0.35
CA LYS A 14 5.29 14.70 0.74
C LYS A 14 5.34 15.79 -0.32
N HIS A 15 6.23 15.65 -1.30
CA HIS A 15 6.51 16.65 -2.32
C HIS A 15 6.25 16.15 -3.74
N LEU A 16 5.62 14.98 -3.90
CA LEU A 16 5.17 14.49 -5.20
C LEU A 16 4.23 15.51 -5.86
N THR A 17 4.39 15.71 -7.16
CA THR A 17 3.47 16.53 -7.94
C THR A 17 2.14 15.79 -8.15
N ILE A 18 1.12 16.51 -8.59
CA ILE A 18 -0.18 15.90 -8.91
C ILE A 18 -0.02 14.86 -10.03
N GLU A 19 0.77 15.18 -11.05
CA GLU A 19 1.03 14.29 -12.19
C GLU A 19 1.74 13.00 -11.76
N GLU A 20 2.67 13.09 -10.80
CA GLU A 20 3.38 11.92 -10.26
C GLU A 20 2.44 11.05 -9.41
N VAL A 21 1.55 11.68 -8.63
CA VAL A 21 0.51 10.97 -7.89
C VAL A 21 -0.45 10.25 -8.84
N GLU A 22 -0.92 10.93 -9.89
CA GLU A 22 -1.80 10.34 -10.91
C GLU A 22 -1.13 9.18 -11.66
N ALA A 23 0.17 9.28 -11.94
CA ALA A 23 0.93 8.19 -12.57
C ALA A 23 1.01 6.93 -11.70
N CYS A 24 0.86 7.06 -10.37
CA CYS A 24 0.87 5.93 -9.43
C CYS A 24 -0.50 5.25 -9.29
N VAL A 25 -1.60 5.90 -9.68
CA VAL A 25 -2.97 5.39 -9.47
C VAL A 25 -3.18 3.99 -10.07
N PRO A 26 -2.77 3.70 -11.32
CA PRO A 26 -2.99 2.38 -11.92
C PRO A 26 -2.29 1.24 -11.16
N GLU A 27 -1.08 1.48 -10.64
CA GLU A 27 -0.38 0.48 -9.84
C GLU A 27 -1.05 0.31 -8.48
N GLY A 28 -1.53 1.40 -7.87
CA GLY A 28 -2.29 1.34 -6.63
C GLY A 28 -3.60 0.55 -6.77
N GLU A 29 -4.32 0.75 -7.88
CA GLU A 29 -5.51 -0.04 -8.23
C GLU A 29 -5.17 -1.52 -8.44
N TYR A 30 -4.11 -1.81 -9.19
CA TYR A 30 -3.63 -3.17 -9.40
C TYR A 30 -3.28 -3.89 -8.08
N LEU A 31 -2.61 -3.21 -7.16
CA LEU A 31 -2.28 -3.76 -5.84
C LEU A 31 -3.54 -4.01 -4.99
N TYR A 32 -4.49 -3.07 -5.01
CA TYR A 32 -5.76 -3.17 -4.29
C TYR A 32 -6.61 -4.35 -4.78
N GLU A 33 -6.80 -4.50 -6.09
CA GLU A 33 -7.63 -5.57 -6.67
C GLU A 33 -7.13 -6.98 -6.33
N ARG A 34 -5.83 -7.13 -6.03
CA ARG A 34 -5.23 -8.41 -5.63
C ARG A 34 -5.49 -8.79 -4.18
N LEU A 35 -5.90 -7.83 -3.34
CA LEU A 35 -6.11 -8.02 -1.90
C LEU A 35 -7.60 -8.12 -1.57
N THR A 36 -8.22 -9.22 -1.99
CA THR A 36 -9.63 -9.48 -1.66
C THR A 36 -9.82 -9.77 -0.16
N ASN A 37 -10.98 -9.42 0.40
CA ASN A 37 -11.31 -9.72 1.80
C ASN A 37 -11.11 -11.21 2.17
N PRO A 38 -11.51 -12.20 1.35
CA PRO A 38 -11.20 -13.60 1.61
C PRO A 38 -9.70 -13.90 1.67
N TYR A 39 -8.90 -13.32 0.77
CA TYR A 39 -7.45 -13.49 0.78
C TYR A 39 -6.83 -12.91 2.05
N ILE A 40 -7.28 -11.73 2.48
CA ILE A 40 -6.83 -11.08 3.71
C ILE A 40 -7.22 -11.89 4.95
N ALA A 41 -8.48 -12.35 5.02
CA ALA A 41 -8.94 -13.23 6.10
C ALA A 41 -8.12 -14.52 6.16
N GLN A 42 -7.76 -15.09 5.01
CA GLN A 42 -6.90 -16.26 4.93
C GLN A 42 -5.48 -15.99 5.45
N LEU A 43 -4.89 -14.83 5.11
CA LEU A 43 -3.56 -14.44 5.60
C LEU A 43 -3.51 -14.29 7.13
N PHE A 44 -4.59 -13.80 7.74
CA PHE A 44 -4.67 -13.61 9.19
C PHE A 44 -5.14 -14.85 9.95
N SER A 45 -5.85 -15.76 9.30
CA SER A 45 -6.22 -17.03 9.91
C SER A 45 -4.97 -17.87 10.15
N SER A 46 -4.70 -18.22 11.41
CA SER A 46 -3.52 -18.99 11.80
C SER A 46 -3.67 -20.48 11.48
N SER A 47 -3.94 -20.81 10.21
CA SER A 47 -3.98 -22.16 9.62
C SER A 47 -4.37 -23.28 10.60
N ASN A 48 -5.66 -23.43 10.94
CA ASN A 48 -6.29 -24.73 11.29
C ASN A 48 -7.80 -24.66 11.66
N SER A 49 -8.41 -23.49 11.82
CA SER A 49 -9.84 -23.36 12.15
C SER A 49 -10.58 -22.55 11.07
N GLY A 50 -11.54 -23.18 10.39
CA GLY A 50 -12.42 -22.48 9.44
C GLY A 50 -13.21 -21.35 10.11
N ASP A 51 -13.54 -21.52 11.39
CA ASP A 51 -14.28 -20.54 12.18
C ASP A 51 -13.54 -19.19 12.32
N GLU A 52 -12.21 -19.18 12.43
CA GLU A 52 -11.43 -17.94 12.50
C GLU A 52 -11.43 -17.20 11.17
N HIS A 53 -11.33 -17.95 10.06
CA HIS A 53 -11.41 -17.38 8.72
C HIS A 53 -12.77 -16.72 8.48
N ASP A 54 -13.85 -17.44 8.80
CA ASP A 54 -15.22 -16.94 8.62
C ASP A 54 -15.50 -15.72 9.49
N ALA A 55 -15.04 -15.72 10.74
CA ALA A 55 -15.17 -14.57 11.65
C ALA A 55 -14.39 -13.34 11.15
N LEU A 56 -13.18 -13.54 10.63
CA LEU A 56 -12.37 -12.47 10.04
C LEU A 56 -13.00 -11.94 8.76
N LEU A 57 -13.45 -12.82 7.86
CA LEU A 57 -14.12 -12.41 6.62
C LEU A 57 -15.36 -11.57 6.93
N LEU A 58 -16.19 -12.02 7.88
CA LEU A 58 -17.36 -11.27 8.34
C LEU A 58 -16.96 -9.91 8.91
N ALA A 59 -15.91 -9.83 9.73
CA ALA A 59 -15.42 -8.57 10.27
C ALA A 59 -14.97 -7.60 9.16
N LEU A 60 -14.29 -8.09 8.13
CA LEU A 60 -13.85 -7.28 6.99
C LEU A 60 -15.02 -6.80 6.13
N GLU A 61 -16.01 -7.65 5.87
CA GLU A 61 -17.20 -7.30 5.08
C GLU A 61 -18.17 -6.37 5.81
N THR A 62 -18.20 -6.41 7.14
CA THR A 62 -19.06 -5.54 7.96
C THR A 62 -18.40 -4.22 8.37
N THR A 63 -17.10 -4.06 8.12
CA THR A 63 -16.37 -2.83 8.42
C THR A 63 -16.28 -1.97 7.17
N ASP A 64 -17.26 -1.08 6.98
CA ASP A 64 -17.37 -0.24 5.77
C ASP A 64 -16.07 0.53 5.43
N SER A 65 -15.35 1.01 6.46
CA SER A 65 -14.12 1.79 6.27
C SER A 65 -12.87 0.97 5.96
N PHE A 66 -12.94 -0.37 6.00
CA PHE A 66 -11.79 -1.22 5.77
C PHE A 66 -11.29 -1.12 4.33
N ASN A 67 -12.20 -1.22 3.36
CA ASN A 67 -11.85 -1.16 1.93
C ASN A 67 -11.27 0.20 1.56
N ASP A 68 -11.83 1.29 2.08
CA ASP A 68 -11.32 2.65 1.86
C ASP A 68 -9.89 2.78 2.41
N SER A 69 -9.67 2.28 3.63
CA SER A 69 -8.34 2.32 4.26
C SER A 69 -7.33 1.44 3.50
N LEU A 70 -7.76 0.27 3.03
CA LEU A 70 -6.93 -0.63 2.24
C LEU A 70 -6.54 0.02 0.90
N TYR A 71 -7.50 0.66 0.23
CA TYR A 71 -7.26 1.42 -0.99
C TYR A 71 -6.21 2.52 -0.77
N ASP A 72 -6.37 3.34 0.27
CA ASP A 72 -5.42 4.40 0.61
C ASP A 72 -4.00 3.86 0.87
N VAL A 73 -3.89 2.74 1.57
CA VAL A 73 -2.59 2.10 1.83
C VAL A 73 -1.95 1.59 0.54
N MET A 74 -2.73 1.01 -0.39
CA MET A 74 -2.22 0.55 -1.69
C MET A 74 -1.79 1.72 -2.58
N GLN A 75 -2.53 2.83 -2.57
CA GLN A 75 -2.11 4.06 -3.26
C GLN A 75 -0.79 4.61 -2.72
N LYS A 76 -0.61 4.57 -1.38
CA LYS A 76 0.67 4.97 -0.76
C LYS A 76 1.80 4.00 -1.05
N MET A 77 1.52 2.71 -1.13
CA MET A 77 2.50 1.70 -1.53
C MET A 77 2.98 1.94 -2.97
N ALA A 78 2.08 2.22 -3.90
CA ALA A 78 2.43 2.54 -5.28
C ALA A 78 3.35 3.79 -5.38
N GLN A 79 3.04 4.86 -4.63
CA GLN A 79 3.89 6.05 -4.54
C GLN A 79 5.29 5.74 -3.98
N PHE A 80 5.36 4.85 -2.98
CA PHE A 80 6.63 4.42 -2.40
C PHE A 80 7.47 3.61 -3.40
N LEU A 81 6.85 2.65 -4.10
CA LEU A 81 7.49 1.86 -5.15
C LEU A 81 8.00 2.74 -6.30
N TYR A 82 7.17 3.68 -6.76
CA TYR A 82 7.51 4.66 -7.80
C TYR A 82 8.79 5.45 -7.49
N LEU A 83 8.94 5.91 -6.24
CA LEU A 83 10.12 6.64 -5.78
C LEU A 83 11.36 5.73 -5.64
N MET A 84 11.18 4.48 -5.22
CA MET A 84 12.28 3.52 -5.18
C MET A 84 12.85 3.22 -6.56
N GLU A 85 12.00 3.12 -7.59
CA GLU A 85 12.43 2.90 -8.97
C GLU A 85 13.15 4.11 -9.57
N ARG A 86 12.82 5.31 -9.10
CA ARG A 86 13.38 6.59 -9.59
C ARG A 86 14.40 7.19 -8.64
N ARG A 87 14.96 6.36 -7.76
CA ARG A 87 15.89 6.76 -6.71
C ARG A 87 16.98 7.71 -7.23
N ASP A 88 17.63 7.35 -8.32
CA ASP A 88 18.72 8.17 -8.88
C ASP A 88 18.24 9.55 -9.35
N ALA A 89 17.00 9.68 -9.85
CA ALA A 89 16.45 10.96 -10.31
C ALA A 89 16.01 11.90 -9.16
N TYR A 90 15.61 11.36 -8.00
CA TYR A 90 15.15 12.18 -6.86
C TYR A 90 16.26 12.53 -5.86
N TYR A 91 17.33 11.73 -5.79
CA TYR A 91 18.37 11.89 -4.77
C TYR A 91 19.71 12.44 -5.30
N GLU A 92 19.79 12.76 -6.61
CA GLU A 92 20.92 13.49 -7.21
C GLU A 92 20.84 15.01 -7.06
N VAL A 93 19.76 15.57 -6.48
CA VAL A 93 19.67 17.02 -6.24
C VAL A 93 20.53 17.38 -5.01
N PRO A 94 21.59 18.20 -5.15
CA PRO A 94 22.47 18.52 -4.03
C PRO A 94 21.71 19.36 -2.99
N ALA A 95 21.96 19.04 -1.72
CA ALA A 95 21.47 19.74 -0.55
C ALA A 95 21.90 21.21 -0.49
#